data_AF-A0A418CL07-F1
#
_entry.id   AF-A0A418CL07-F1
#
_cell.length_a   1.000
_cell.length_b   1.000
_cell.length_c   1.000
_cell.angle_alpha   90.00
_cell.angle_beta   90.00
_cell.angle_gamma   90.00
#
_symmetry.space_group_name_H-M   'P 1'
#
loop_
_entity.id
_entity.type
_entity.pdbx_description
1 polymer ?
#
loop_
_entity_poly.entity_id
_entity_poly.type
_entity_poly.pdbx_seq_one_letter_code
_entity_poly.pdbx_strand_id
1 'polypeptide(L)'
;MYDELGAHLCALPPNATSVCQPLDVGVMAPLKRNLRNLWLFEEQILGDDDDPFSLTARQKRNAMVNRAISAWDMVSGDVIRQSFVKALPESSNVRAHKN
;
A
#
# COMPACT_ATOMS: atom_id res chain seq x y z
N MET A 1 7.66 2.53 25.55
CA MET A 1 7.20 1.95 24.26
C MET A 1 7.83 2.63 23.04
N TYR A 2 7.62 3.93 22.75
CA TYR A 2 8.27 4.57 21.58
C TYR A 2 9.75 4.91 21.83
N ASP A 3 10.09 5.37 23.04
CA ASP A 3 11.48 5.65 23.44
C ASP A 3 12.36 4.41 23.47
N GLU A 4 11.78 3.23 23.73
CA GLU A 4 12.50 1.95 23.72
C GLU A 4 12.89 1.50 22.31
N LEU A 5 12.19 1.97 21.27
CA LEU A 5 12.45 1.66 19.87
C LEU A 5 13.28 2.74 19.17
N GLY A 6 13.55 3.87 19.83
CA GLY A 6 14.27 5.01 19.24
C GLY A 6 13.53 5.70 18.08
N ALA A 7 12.20 5.57 18.03
CA ALA A 7 11.39 6.11 16.94
C ALA A 7 10.71 7.43 17.33
N HIS A 8 10.75 8.41 16.42
CA HIS A 8 10.02 9.68 16.57
C HIS A 8 8.61 9.57 15.97
N LEU A 9 7.58 9.73 16.81
CA LEU A 9 6.19 9.73 16.37
C LEU A 9 5.80 11.10 15.80
N CYS A 10 5.42 11.15 14.52
CA CYS A 10 4.91 12.36 13.88
C CYS A 10 3.37 12.35 13.90
N ALA A 11 2.76 13.33 14.56
CA ALA A 11 1.31 13.49 14.57
C ALA A 11 0.80 13.96 13.20
N LEU A 12 -0.29 13.37 12.73
CA LEU A 12 -0.97 13.76 11.50
C LEU A 12 -2.24 14.53 11.83
N PRO A 13 -2.59 15.57 11.04
CA PRO A 13 -3.88 16.23 11.18
C PRO A 13 -5.03 15.23 10.98
N PRO A 14 -6.16 15.41 11.70
CA PRO A 14 -7.36 14.60 11.46
C PRO A 14 -7.79 14.65 9.99
N ASN A 15 -8.23 13.50 9.45
CA ASN A 15 -8.74 13.35 8.08
C ASN A 15 -7.75 13.73 6.96
N ALA A 16 -6.44 13.76 7.24
CA ALA A 16 -5.43 14.16 6.27
C ALA A 16 -4.54 12.99 5.79
N THR A 17 -4.90 11.72 6.01
CA THR A 17 -4.02 10.60 5.63
C THR A 17 -3.78 10.52 4.13
N SER A 18 -4.78 10.86 3.31
CA SER A 18 -4.69 10.90 1.84
C SER A 18 -3.67 11.90 1.29
N VAL A 19 -3.22 12.86 2.10
CA VAL A 19 -2.23 13.89 1.73
C VAL A 19 -0.94 13.78 2.53
N CYS A 20 -1.00 13.35 3.79
CA CYS A 20 0.17 13.35 4.68
C CYS A 20 0.79 11.95 4.89
N GLN A 21 0.10 10.85 4.55
CA GLN A 21 0.67 9.51 4.67
C GLN A 21 1.19 9.01 3.32
N PRO A 22 2.51 8.79 3.16
CA PRO A 22 3.10 8.31 1.91
C PRO A 22 2.46 7.02 1.38
N LEU A 23 2.01 6.14 2.29
CA LEU A 23 1.32 4.92 1.93
C LEU A 23 0.03 5.24 1.14
N ASP A 24 -0.86 6.06 1.70
CA ASP A 24 -2.12 6.45 1.10
C ASP A 24 -1.93 7.36 -0.13
N VAL A 25 -0.96 8.28 -0.09
CA VAL A 25 -0.68 9.26 -1.14
C VAL A 25 -0.23 8.61 -2.45
N GLY A 26 0.61 7.57 -2.39
CA GLY A 26 1.27 7.07 -3.61
C GLY A 26 1.42 5.57 -3.74
N VAL A 27 1.43 4.80 -2.65
CA VAL A 27 1.72 3.36 -2.69
C VAL A 27 0.45 2.52 -2.81
N MET A 28 -0.62 2.91 -2.10
CA MET A 28 -1.86 2.12 -2.06
C MET A 28 -2.53 1.99 -3.42
N ALA A 29 -2.51 3.03 -4.25
CA ALA A 29 -3.13 3.00 -5.58
C ALA A 29 -2.49 1.94 -6.52
N PRO A 30 -1.17 1.96 -6.78
CA PRO A 30 -0.53 0.93 -7.59
C PRO A 30 -0.61 -0.46 -6.96
N LEU A 31 -0.48 -0.59 -5.63
CA LEU A 31 -0.62 -1.88 -4.95
C LEU A 31 -2.02 -2.50 -5.17
N LYS A 32 -3.10 -1.73 -4.97
CA LYS A 32 -4.48 -2.18 -5.22
C LYS A 32 -4.70 -2.54 -6.68
N ARG A 33 -4.12 -1.80 -7.62
CA ARG A 33 -4.17 -2.10 -9.05
C ARG A 33 -3.47 -3.43 -9.36
N ASN A 34 -2.27 -3.64 -8.82
CA ASN A 34 -1.50 -4.89 -9.03
C ASN A 34 -2.23 -6.09 -8.43
N LEU A 35 -2.78 -5.97 -7.22
CA LEU A 35 -3.61 -7.01 -6.58
C LEU A 35 -4.79 -7.40 -7.47
N ARG A 36 -5.51 -6.42 -8.02
CA ARG A 36 -6.64 -6.66 -8.93
C ARG A 36 -6.19 -7.36 -10.21
N ASN A 37 -5.11 -6.88 -10.83
CA ASN A 37 -4.60 -7.46 -12.06
C ASN A 37 -4.16 -8.91 -11.83
N LEU A 38 -3.38 -9.18 -10.79
CA LEU A 38 -2.95 -10.54 -10.48
C LEU A 38 -4.15 -11.45 -10.20
N TRP A 39 -5.15 -10.99 -9.45
CA TRP A 39 -6.34 -11.80 -9.18
C TRP A 39 -7.11 -12.15 -10.45
N LEU A 40 -7.18 -11.24 -11.44
CA LEU A 40 -7.86 -11.50 -12.71
C LEU A 40 -7.13 -12.53 -13.59
N PHE A 41 -5.80 -12.65 -13.47
CA PHE A 41 -4.98 -13.55 -14.27
C PHE A 41 -4.45 -14.76 -13.48
N GLU A 42 -4.85 -14.90 -12.22
CA GLU A 42 -4.43 -16.02 -11.39
C GLU A 42 -5.13 -17.30 -11.84
N GLU A 43 -4.38 -18.41 -11.86
CA GLU A 43 -4.97 -19.72 -12.11
C GLU A 43 -5.99 -20.07 -11.03
N GLN A 44 -7.09 -20.68 -11.45
CA GLN A 44 -8.13 -21.09 -10.52
C GLN A 44 -7.58 -22.17 -9.59
N ILE A 45 -7.67 -21.90 -8.29
CA ILE A 45 -7.28 -22.87 -7.27
C ILE A 45 -8.39 -23.92 -7.19
N LEU A 46 -8.00 -25.19 -7.32
CA LEU A 46 -8.91 -26.31 -7.13
C LEU A 46 -8.95 -26.71 -5.65
N GLY A 47 -10.15 -27.10 -5.22
CA GLY A 47 -10.43 -27.66 -3.91
C GLY A 47 -9.88 -29.08 -3.76
N ASP A 48 -10.51 -29.85 -2.89
CA ASP A 48 -10.17 -31.26 -2.70
C ASP A 48 -10.71 -32.12 -3.87
N ASP A 49 -10.24 -33.35 -4.01
CA ASP A 49 -10.66 -34.28 -5.06
C ASP A 49 -12.17 -34.56 -4.99
N ASP A 50 -12.74 -34.56 -3.79
CA ASP A 50 -14.18 -34.79 -3.53
C ASP A 50 -15.05 -33.55 -3.83
N ASP A 51 -14.50 -32.33 -3.70
CA ASP A 51 -15.18 -31.08 -4.05
C ASP A 51 -14.18 -30.04 -4.60
N PRO A 52 -13.90 -30.09 -5.92
CA PRO A 52 -12.93 -29.22 -6.57
C PRO A 52 -13.28 -27.72 -6.51
N PHE A 53 -14.50 -27.36 -6.11
CA PHE A 53 -14.94 -25.97 -6.01
C PHE A 53 -14.95 -25.44 -4.57
N SER A 54 -14.71 -26.30 -3.58
CA SER A 54 -14.63 -25.92 -2.17
C SER A 54 -13.18 -25.70 -1.72
N LEU A 55 -12.79 -24.42 -1.67
CA LEU A 55 -11.49 -24.03 -1.14
C LEU A 55 -11.51 -23.97 0.38
N THR A 56 -10.51 -24.60 1.00
CA THR A 56 -10.24 -24.48 2.43
C THR A 56 -9.83 -23.05 2.79
N ALA A 57 -10.03 -22.66 4.06
CA ALA A 57 -9.57 -21.38 4.57
C ALA A 57 -8.04 -21.20 4.43
N ARG A 58 -7.27 -22.30 4.51
CA ARG A 58 -5.81 -22.29 4.32
C ARG A 58 -5.44 -21.96 2.88
N GLN A 59 -6.07 -22.60 1.89
CA GLN A 59 -5.83 -22.31 0.46
C GLN A 59 -6.16 -20.86 0.14
N LYS A 60 -7.32 -20.36 0.59
CA LYS A 60 -7.72 -18.95 0.39
C LYS A 60 -6.69 -17.98 0.97
N ARG A 61 -6.21 -18.24 2.19
CA ARG A 61 -5.21 -17.38 2.84
C ARG A 61 -3.87 -17.41 2.11
N ASN A 62 -3.38 -18.60 1.73
CA ASN A 62 -2.12 -18.74 1.00
C ASN A 62 -2.17 -18.00 -0.35
N ALA A 63 -3.28 -18.13 -1.08
CA ALA A 63 -3.49 -17.41 -2.33
C ALA A 63 -3.39 -15.89 -2.14
N MET A 64 -4.10 -15.35 -1.14
CA MET A 64 -4.04 -13.92 -0.84
C MET A 64 -2.64 -13.44 -0.44
N VAL A 65 -1.92 -14.20 0.40
CA VAL A 65 -0.58 -13.84 0.85
C VAL A 65 0.40 -13.84 -0.32
N ASN A 66 0.42 -14.90 -1.12
CA ASN A 66 1.29 -14.99 -2.30
C ASN A 66 1.00 -13.86 -3.29
N ARG A 67 -0.29 -13.56 -3.53
CA ARG A 67 -0.68 -12.46 -4.40
C ARG A 67 -0.26 -11.10 -3.86
N ALA A 68 -0.34 -10.89 -2.55
CA ALA A 68 0.10 -9.65 -1.92
C ALA A 68 1.63 -9.46 -2.03
N ILE A 69 2.41 -10.54 -1.87
CA ILE A 69 3.86 -10.53 -2.09
C ILE A 69 4.16 -10.16 -3.55
N SER A 70 3.57 -10.87 -4.51
CA SER A 70 3.79 -10.58 -5.93
C SER A 70 3.34 -9.17 -6.31
N ALA A 71 2.23 -8.68 -5.76
CA ALA A 71 1.76 -7.32 -6.00
C ALA A 71 2.70 -6.24 -5.45
N TRP A 72 3.34 -6.53 -4.30
CA TRP A 72 4.32 -5.66 -3.66
C TRP A 72 5.63 -5.61 -4.45
N ASP A 73 6.12 -6.74 -4.95
CA ASP A 73 7.34 -6.81 -5.77
C ASP A 73 7.21 -5.99 -7.07
N MET A 74 5.98 -5.80 -7.56
CA MET A 74 5.68 -4.93 -8.70
C MET A 74 5.65 -3.43 -8.36
N VAL A 75 5.68 -3.04 -7.09
CA VAL A 75 5.76 -1.63 -6.68
C VAL A 75 7.23 -1.22 -6.64
N SER A 76 7.65 -0.36 -7.57
CA SER A 76 9.04 0.06 -7.65
C SER A 76 9.46 0.94 -6.46
N GLY A 77 10.75 0.89 -6.12
CA GLY A 77 11.33 1.78 -5.11
C GLY A 77 11.15 3.26 -5.44
N ASP A 78 11.06 3.62 -6.73
CA ASP A 78 10.79 5.00 -7.15
C ASP A 78 9.37 5.45 -6.83
N VAL A 79 8.37 4.57 -6.96
CA VAL A 79 7.00 4.86 -6.51
C VAL A 79 6.97 5.13 -5.01
N ILE A 80 7.70 4.33 -4.23
CA ILE A 80 7.83 4.53 -2.79
C ILE A 80 8.50 5.88 -2.52
N ARG A 81 9.66 6.17 -3.12
CA ARG A 81 10.36 7.46 -2.90
C ARG A 81 9.47 8.65 -3.26
N GLN A 82 8.78 8.59 -4.39
CA GLN A 82 7.89 9.66 -4.85
C GLN A 82 6.69 9.85 -3.91
N SER A 83 6.19 8.80 -3.26
CA SER A 83 5.07 8.94 -2.32
C SER A 83 5.46 9.75 -1.08
N PHE A 84 6.70 9.61 -0.60
CA PHE A 84 7.24 10.45 0.46
C PHE A 84 7.39 11.90 0.00
N VAL A 85 7.95 12.14 -1.19
CA VAL A 85 8.09 13.50 -1.73
C VAL A 85 6.73 14.19 -1.86
N LYS A 86 5.71 13.47 -2.33
CA LYS A 86 4.34 14.01 -2.46
C LYS A 86 3.65 14.28 -1.12
N ALA A 87 4.04 13.58 -0.06
CA ALA A 87 3.49 13.79 1.28
C ALA A 87 4.12 14.98 2.00
N LEU A 88 5.21 15.55 1.46
CA LEU A 88 5.82 16.76 2.01
C LEU A 88 4.91 17.97 1.73
N PRO A 89 4.80 18.93 2.68
CA PRO A 89 4.11 20.18 2.42
C PRO A 89 4.77 20.90 1.25
N GLU A 90 3.98 21.36 0.28
CA GLU A 90 4.49 22.28 -0.73
C GLU A 90 4.98 23.54 -0.02
N SER A 91 6.25 23.91 -0.24
CA SER A 91 6.73 25.23 0.19
C SER A 91 5.89 26.24 -0.57
N SER A 92 4.91 26.85 0.11
CA SER A 92 4.21 28.00 -0.42
C SER A 92 5.26 28.99 -0.90
N ASN A 93 5.14 29.43 -2.15
CA ASN A 93 5.77 30.66 -2.59
C ASN A 93 5.25 31.75 -1.63
N VAL A 94 5.98 32.00 -0.55
CA VAL A 94 5.86 33.18 0.28
C VAL A 94 6.35 34.33 -0.59
N ARG A 95 5.53 34.70 -1.58
CA ARG A 95 5.71 35.93 -2.34
C ARG A 95 5.35 37.02 -1.36
N ALA A 96 6.41 37.59 -0.77
CA ALA A 96 6.36 38.72 0.13
C ALA A 96 5.31 39.73 -0.33
N HIS A 97 4.26 39.89 0.48
CA HIS A 97 3.56 41.17 0.52
C HIS A 97 4.54 42.18 1.12
N LYS A 98 5.36 42.78 0.25
CA LYS A 98 5.97 44.07 0.52
C LYS A 98 4.84 45.09 0.43
N ASN A 99 4.43 45.59 1.60
CA ASN A 99 3.80 46.90 1.72
C ASN A 99 4.84 47.99 1.43
#